data_AF-A0A2G8JNW7-F1
#
_entry.id   AF-A0A2G8JNW7-F1
#
_cell.length_a   1.000
_cell.length_b   1.000
_cell.length_c   1.000
_cell.angle_alpha   90.00
_cell.angle_beta   90.00
_cell.angle_gamma   90.00
#
_symmetry.space_group_name_H-M   'P 1'
#
loop_
_entity.id
_entity.type
_entity.pdbx_description
1 polymer ?
#
loop_
_entity_poly.entity_id
_entity_poly.type
_entity_poly.pdbx_seq_one_letter_code
_entity_poly.pdbx_strand_id
1 'polypeptide(L)'
;MEGIHLKEITVDIPDQNIDENALKVALGSLYRDDVLIEPARVVSVLAAASLVQLGRSSSKCCVQWLERNLMFVQNRELLLELSLDLFKKVMSSPHLFVLQVEMDVYSLTKKYCFLKVNPSWHRDPKVLGKNVDSFYQKFETGEFLSSEKGRQFEPLFRALRFEYIINDHAACKQLQKDNIIPEDWLLPIFKQQWLRMLRVEQAKDSGPKEDSVPAEQFEIHSQRCGRMITKEGEYCWRWTGFNYGVDLLITYANKLLVIKRNNTTHPVSSSISMQSHRSIMIRIHVVSYDPQGGILYEEKSNIETYSLNKDEERVLIGLSRQVKYPFQIGVNVLAVTPFLLNESATEERDRQENVENS
;
A
#
# COMPACT_ATOMS: atom_id res chain seq x y z
N MET A 1 -31.70 41.65 32.04
CA MET A 1 -30.50 40.83 31.75
C MET A 1 -30.36 40.77 30.25
N GLU A 2 -29.61 41.70 29.67
CA GLU A 2 -29.28 41.66 28.25
C GLU A 2 -28.27 40.54 28.02
N GLY A 3 -28.66 39.55 27.23
CA GLY A 3 -27.78 38.45 26.84
C GLY A 3 -26.67 38.97 25.95
N ILE A 4 -25.43 38.69 26.33
CA ILE A 4 -24.25 39.00 25.52
C ILE A 4 -24.33 38.12 24.26
N HIS A 5 -24.78 38.71 23.14
CA HIS A 5 -24.65 38.10 21.82
C HIS A 5 -23.19 38.26 21.36
N LEU A 6 -22.35 37.27 21.66
CA LEU A 6 -21.03 37.14 21.04
C LEU A 6 -21.23 36.90 19.54
N LYS A 7 -21.00 37.93 18.71
CA LYS A 7 -21.04 37.83 17.25
C LYS A 7 -19.73 37.31 16.64
N GLU A 8 -18.62 37.47 17.36
CA GLU A 8 -17.28 37.12 16.90
C GLU A 8 -16.49 36.49 18.06
N ILE A 9 -15.71 35.46 17.73
CA ILE A 9 -14.80 34.78 18.65
C ILE A 9 -13.40 34.89 18.04
N THR A 10 -12.48 35.53 18.75
CA THR A 10 -11.07 35.61 18.34
C THR A 10 -10.32 34.40 18.89
N VAL A 11 -9.73 33.61 18.00
CA VAL A 11 -8.93 32.43 18.35
C VAL A 11 -7.50 32.67 17.90
N ASP A 12 -6.55 32.57 18.83
CA ASP A 12 -5.12 32.63 18.52
C ASP A 12 -4.62 31.22 18.18
N ILE A 13 -3.98 31.08 17.01
CA ILE A 13 -3.55 29.80 16.46
C ILE A 13 -2.03 29.86 16.24
N PRO A 14 -1.22 29.23 17.10
CA PRO A 14 0.23 29.34 17.04
C PRO A 14 0.87 28.49 15.93
N ASP A 15 0.15 27.50 15.38
CA ASP A 15 0.64 26.65 14.30
C ASP A 15 0.55 27.39 12.95
N GLN A 16 1.71 27.74 12.40
CA GLN A 16 1.83 28.48 11.14
C GLN A 16 1.30 27.72 9.92
N ASN A 17 1.07 26.41 10.03
CA ASN A 17 0.49 25.62 8.95
C ASN A 17 -1.04 25.78 8.88
N ILE A 18 -1.70 26.38 9.89
CA ILE A 18 -3.15 26.52 9.96
C ILE A 18 -3.55 27.90 9.44
N ASP A 19 -4.14 27.93 8.25
CA ASP A 19 -4.76 29.14 7.68
C ASP A 19 -6.29 29.12 7.82
N GLU A 20 -6.94 30.29 7.67
CA GLU A 20 -8.40 30.45 7.72
C GLU A 20 -9.11 29.47 6.79
N ASN A 21 -8.49 29.24 5.66
CA ASN A 21 -9.02 28.47 4.57
C ASN A 21 -8.98 26.97 4.93
N ALA A 22 -8.00 26.51 5.71
CA ALA A 22 -7.85 25.15 6.21
C ALA A 22 -8.83 24.88 7.35
N LEU A 23 -9.07 25.87 8.21
CA LEU A 23 -10.14 25.84 9.20
C LEU A 23 -11.51 25.72 8.53
N LYS A 24 -11.76 26.49 7.47
CA LYS A 24 -13.01 26.42 6.71
C LYS A 24 -13.25 25.03 6.12
N VAL A 25 -12.21 24.41 5.57
CA VAL A 25 -12.26 23.04 5.02
C VAL A 25 -12.47 22.02 6.13
N ALA A 26 -11.72 22.10 7.24
CA ALA A 26 -11.85 21.21 8.38
C ALA A 26 -13.21 21.31 9.08
N LEU A 27 -13.71 22.52 9.31
CA LEU A 27 -15.06 22.74 9.87
C LEU A 27 -16.15 22.37 8.87
N GLY A 28 -15.91 22.58 7.57
CA GLY A 28 -16.80 22.14 6.49
C GLY A 28 -17.02 20.63 6.47
N SER A 29 -16.02 19.84 6.88
CA SER A 29 -16.10 18.38 6.99
C SER A 29 -17.07 17.89 8.08
N LEU A 30 -17.59 18.78 8.93
CA LEU A 30 -18.66 18.44 9.86
C LEU A 30 -20.02 18.29 9.17
N TYR A 31 -20.17 18.93 8.03
CA TYR A 31 -21.44 19.06 7.32
C TYR A 31 -21.48 18.24 6.03
N ARG A 32 -20.33 17.69 5.59
CA ARG A 32 -20.18 16.88 4.37
C ARG A 32 -19.16 15.78 4.61
N ASP A 33 -19.50 14.56 4.22
CA ASP A 33 -18.58 13.40 4.32
C ASP A 33 -17.41 13.51 3.32
N ASP A 34 -17.64 14.18 2.19
CA ASP A 34 -16.63 14.42 1.16
C ASP A 34 -16.18 15.89 1.17
N VAL A 35 -14.90 16.08 1.45
CA VAL A 35 -14.24 17.38 1.43
C VAL A 35 -13.11 17.37 0.43
N LEU A 36 -13.13 18.32 -0.50
CA LEU A 36 -12.08 18.51 -1.47
C LEU A 36 -10.85 19.12 -0.80
N ILE A 37 -9.74 18.38 -0.82
CA ILE A 37 -8.47 18.80 -0.23
C ILE A 37 -7.44 18.88 -1.37
N GLU A 38 -6.89 20.06 -1.60
CA GLU A 38 -5.79 20.23 -2.55
C GLU A 38 -4.51 19.61 -1.99
N PRO A 39 -3.63 19.02 -2.83
CA PRO A 39 -2.40 18.39 -2.37
C PRO A 39 -1.51 19.26 -1.49
N ALA A 40 -1.39 20.55 -1.83
CA ALA A 40 -0.57 21.50 -1.09
C ALA A 40 -1.19 21.91 0.26
N ARG A 41 -2.44 21.53 0.52
CA ARG A 41 -3.20 21.98 1.69
C ARG A 41 -3.59 20.85 2.62
N VAL A 42 -3.30 19.60 2.27
CA VAL A 42 -3.64 18.44 3.10
C VAL A 42 -3.02 18.51 4.49
N VAL A 43 -1.80 19.04 4.61
CA VAL A 43 -1.15 19.20 5.92
C VAL A 43 -1.79 20.32 6.72
N SER A 44 -2.05 21.47 6.11
CA SER A 44 -2.79 22.58 6.74
C SER A 44 -4.18 22.16 7.22
N VAL A 45 -4.92 21.42 6.38
CA VAL A 45 -6.26 20.92 6.72
C VAL A 45 -6.21 19.91 7.85
N LEU A 46 -5.21 19.02 7.87
CA LEU A 46 -5.01 18.08 8.97
C LEU A 46 -4.63 18.78 10.29
N ALA A 47 -3.77 19.80 10.22
CA ALA A 47 -3.38 20.59 11.38
C ALA A 47 -4.60 21.35 11.94
N ALA A 48 -5.37 22.01 11.06
CA ALA A 48 -6.62 22.68 11.40
C ALA A 48 -7.61 21.70 12.05
N ALA A 49 -7.82 20.54 11.43
CA ALA A 49 -8.67 19.45 11.93
C ALA A 49 -8.29 18.97 13.34
N SER A 50 -6.98 18.84 13.59
CA SER A 50 -6.43 18.43 14.88
C SER A 50 -6.65 19.52 15.93
N LEU A 51 -6.43 20.79 15.58
CA LEU A 51 -6.67 21.94 16.45
C LEU A 51 -8.13 22.03 16.89
N VAL A 52 -9.08 21.93 15.96
CA VAL A 52 -10.52 22.04 16.28
C VAL A 52 -11.09 20.77 16.93
N GLN A 53 -10.24 19.82 17.32
CA GLN A 53 -10.61 18.56 17.96
C GLN A 53 -11.68 17.77 17.20
N LEU A 54 -11.78 17.96 15.89
CA LEU A 54 -12.65 17.17 15.00
C LEU A 54 -12.08 15.77 14.75
N GLY A 55 -11.27 15.28 15.70
CA GLY A 55 -10.14 14.36 15.58
C GLY A 55 -10.44 12.95 15.09
N ARG A 56 -11.64 12.68 14.56
CA ARG A 56 -11.98 11.41 13.91
C ARG A 56 -12.43 11.56 12.46
N SER A 57 -13.18 12.61 12.10
CA SER A 57 -13.73 12.74 10.74
C SER A 57 -12.71 13.33 9.78
N SER A 58 -12.17 14.51 10.08
CA SER A 58 -11.24 15.22 9.21
C SER A 58 -9.84 14.58 9.15
N SER A 59 -9.36 13.98 10.24
CA SER A 59 -8.13 13.16 10.23
C SER A 59 -8.28 11.93 9.34
N LYS A 60 -9.46 11.29 9.36
CA LYS A 60 -9.78 10.17 8.46
C LYS A 60 -9.85 10.63 7.01
N CYS A 61 -10.49 11.77 6.71
CA CYS A 61 -10.51 12.33 5.35
C CYS A 61 -9.08 12.62 4.83
N CYS A 62 -8.19 13.16 5.66
CA CYS A 62 -6.80 13.42 5.25
C CYS A 62 -6.02 12.12 4.98
N VAL A 63 -6.16 11.11 5.86
CA VAL A 63 -5.51 9.80 5.64
C VAL A 63 -6.06 9.13 4.38
N GLN A 64 -7.38 9.14 4.18
CA GLN A 64 -8.01 8.59 2.97
C GLN A 64 -7.57 9.35 1.70
N TRP A 65 -7.43 10.67 1.78
CA TRP A 65 -6.89 11.45 0.69
C TRP A 65 -5.45 11.05 0.37
N LEU A 66 -4.60 10.87 1.39
CA LEU A 66 -3.20 10.45 1.21
C LEU A 66 -3.11 9.02 0.67
N GLU A 67 -3.89 8.09 1.20
CA GLU A 67 -3.99 6.71 0.69
C GLU A 67 -4.28 6.67 -0.81
N ARG A 68 -5.08 7.61 -1.29
CA ARG A 68 -5.52 7.69 -2.69
C ARG A 68 -4.56 8.45 -3.60
N ASN A 69 -3.93 9.51 -3.10
CA ASN A 69 -3.25 10.48 -3.96
C ASN A 69 -1.73 10.51 -3.78
N LEU A 70 -1.20 10.10 -2.62
CA LEU A 70 0.21 10.29 -2.25
C LEU A 70 1.16 9.65 -3.26
N MET A 71 0.83 8.43 -3.71
CA MET A 71 1.63 7.69 -4.68
C MET A 71 1.68 8.33 -6.07
N PHE A 72 0.74 9.21 -6.42
CA PHE A 72 0.71 9.89 -7.72
C PHE A 72 1.26 11.30 -7.65
N VAL A 73 0.98 12.03 -6.56
CA VAL A 73 1.43 13.42 -6.39
C VAL A 73 2.94 13.48 -6.16
N GLN A 74 3.46 12.72 -5.20
CA GLN A 74 4.88 12.62 -4.80
C GLN A 74 5.70 13.93 -4.87
N ASN A 75 5.08 15.09 -4.65
CA ASN A 75 5.77 16.37 -4.76
C ASN A 75 6.61 16.62 -3.51
N ARG A 76 7.62 17.46 -3.64
CA ARG A 76 8.62 17.69 -2.59
C ARG A 76 7.98 18.35 -1.37
N GLU A 77 7.16 19.36 -1.60
CA GLU A 77 6.53 20.20 -0.58
C GLU A 77 5.69 19.35 0.36
N LEU A 78 4.78 18.55 -0.21
CA LEU A 78 3.97 17.59 0.54
C LEU A 78 4.82 16.63 1.36
N LEU A 79 5.84 16.01 0.74
CA LEU A 79 6.68 15.04 1.45
C LEU A 79 7.47 15.66 2.62
N LEU A 80 7.86 16.94 2.50
CA LEU A 80 8.53 17.66 3.58
C LEU A 80 7.58 18.10 4.69
N GLU A 81 6.32 18.35 4.38
CA GLU A 81 5.31 18.74 5.36
C GLU A 81 4.73 17.55 6.14
N LEU A 82 4.64 16.36 5.52
CA LEU A 82 4.11 15.16 6.18
C LEU A 82 4.97 14.76 7.39
N SER A 83 4.33 14.50 8.53
CA SER A 83 5.00 13.95 9.71
C SER A 83 5.38 12.48 9.50
N LEU A 84 6.39 12.01 10.27
CA LEU A 84 6.82 10.61 10.21
C LEU A 84 5.68 9.65 10.56
N ASP A 85 4.89 9.97 11.59
CA ASP A 85 3.79 9.13 12.04
C ASP A 85 2.66 9.04 11.02
N LEU A 86 2.31 10.16 10.39
CA LEU A 86 1.29 10.18 9.34
C LEU A 86 1.75 9.42 8.11
N PHE A 87 2.99 9.66 7.67
CA PHE A 87 3.56 8.95 6.53
C PHE A 87 3.62 7.43 6.79
N LYS A 88 4.09 7.02 7.97
CA LYS A 88 4.07 5.62 8.42
C LYS A 88 2.65 5.04 8.40
N LYS A 89 1.67 5.75 8.97
CA LYS A 89 0.26 5.32 8.99
C LYS A 89 -0.27 5.06 7.58
N VAL A 90 0.04 5.93 6.62
CA VAL A 90 -0.36 5.77 5.21
C VAL A 90 0.39 4.61 4.55
N MET A 91 1.70 4.46 4.76
CA MET A 91 2.48 3.35 4.20
C MET A 91 2.05 1.99 4.75
N SER A 92 1.58 1.90 6.00
CA SER A 92 1.01 0.69 6.60
C SER A 92 -0.41 0.38 6.12
N SER A 93 -1.13 1.36 5.57
CA SER A 93 -2.54 1.21 5.27
C SER A 93 -2.78 0.18 4.16
N PRO A 94 -3.70 -0.77 4.35
CA PRO A 94 -4.07 -1.70 3.28
C PRO A 94 -4.85 -1.02 2.14
N HIS A 95 -5.34 0.20 2.36
CA HIS A 95 -6.12 0.99 1.41
C HIS A 95 -5.26 1.96 0.58
N LEU A 96 -3.94 1.98 0.78
CA LEU A 96 -3.01 2.75 -0.04
C LEU A 96 -3.09 2.29 -1.50
N PHE A 97 -3.42 3.22 -2.41
CA PHE A 97 -3.35 3.04 -3.84
C PHE A 97 -1.89 3.06 -4.28
N VAL A 98 -1.30 1.88 -4.41
CA VAL A 98 0.04 1.73 -4.99
C VAL A 98 0.01 1.99 -6.50
N LEU A 99 1.15 2.34 -7.10
CA LEU A 99 1.23 2.58 -8.56
C LEU A 99 1.20 1.26 -9.34
N GLN A 100 2.06 0.32 -8.95
CA GLN A 100 2.12 -1.02 -9.52
C GLN A 100 2.25 -2.08 -8.43
N VAL A 101 3.28 -1.99 -7.57
CA VAL A 101 3.64 -3.01 -6.57
C VAL A 101 4.31 -2.39 -5.34
N GLU A 102 4.57 -3.19 -4.30
CA GLU A 102 5.21 -2.74 -3.04
C GLU A 102 6.60 -2.09 -3.22
N MET A 103 7.32 -2.40 -4.30
CA MET A 103 8.59 -1.73 -4.62
C MET A 103 8.42 -0.22 -4.86
N ASP A 104 7.24 0.22 -5.33
CA ASP A 104 6.92 1.64 -5.46
C ASP A 104 6.79 2.32 -4.09
N VAL A 105 6.21 1.61 -3.12
CA VAL A 105 6.05 2.08 -1.73
C VAL A 105 7.41 2.23 -1.06
N TYR A 106 8.31 1.26 -1.27
CA TYR A 106 9.71 1.36 -0.84
C TYR A 106 10.41 2.57 -1.48
N SER A 107 10.24 2.74 -2.80
CA SER A 107 10.87 3.83 -3.55
C SER A 107 10.40 5.22 -3.07
N LEU A 108 9.11 5.36 -2.76
CA LEU A 108 8.58 6.58 -2.15
C LEU A 108 9.09 6.78 -0.72
N THR A 109 9.17 5.70 0.06
CA THR A 109 9.68 5.74 1.44
C THR A 109 11.13 6.21 1.50
N LYS A 110 12.02 5.68 0.66
CA LYS A 110 13.41 6.15 0.61
C LYS A 110 13.52 7.59 0.10
N LYS A 111 12.66 8.00 -0.84
CA LYS A 111 12.58 9.40 -1.30
C LYS A 111 12.17 10.35 -0.16
N TYR A 112 11.17 9.98 0.62
CA TYR A 112 10.72 10.72 1.80
C TYR A 112 11.86 10.89 2.82
N CYS A 113 12.55 9.80 3.18
CA CYS A 113 13.68 9.85 4.10
C CYS A 113 14.83 10.75 3.59
N PHE A 114 15.17 10.65 2.30
CA PHE A 114 16.17 11.52 1.68
C PHE A 114 15.82 13.00 1.80
N LEU A 115 14.55 13.37 1.51
CA LEU A 115 14.09 14.75 1.62
C LEU A 115 14.09 15.25 3.08
N LYS A 116 13.71 14.40 4.04
CA LYS A 116 13.75 14.76 5.47
C LYS A 116 15.17 14.99 5.98
N VAL A 117 16.16 14.23 5.49
CA VAL A 117 17.57 14.44 5.82
C VAL A 117 18.16 15.64 5.07
N ASN A 118 17.65 15.95 3.87
CA ASN A 118 18.16 17.02 3.00
C ASN A 118 17.04 18.01 2.63
N PRO A 119 16.46 18.76 3.59
CA PRO A 119 15.29 19.62 3.34
C PRO A 119 15.59 20.76 2.35
N SER A 120 16.86 21.16 2.23
CA SER A 120 17.35 22.16 1.29
C SER A 120 17.53 21.64 -0.15
N TRP A 121 17.22 20.38 -0.43
CA TRP A 121 17.23 19.87 -1.81
C TRP A 121 16.08 20.49 -2.60
N HIS A 122 16.38 21.24 -3.67
CA HIS A 122 15.39 21.93 -4.51
C HIS A 122 15.72 21.82 -6.01
N ARG A 123 16.32 20.71 -6.45
CA ARG A 123 16.66 20.50 -7.86
C ARG A 123 15.43 20.02 -8.66
N ASP A 124 15.60 19.86 -9.97
CA ASP A 124 14.57 19.34 -10.87
C ASP A 124 14.00 18.00 -10.34
N PRO A 125 12.68 17.87 -10.13
CA PRO A 125 12.03 16.63 -9.71
C PRO A 125 12.40 15.40 -10.56
N LYS A 126 12.71 15.59 -11.85
CA LYS A 126 13.12 14.51 -12.76
C LYS A 126 14.45 13.86 -12.35
N VAL A 127 15.33 14.60 -11.69
CA VAL A 127 16.61 14.06 -11.21
C VAL A 127 16.54 13.53 -9.78
N LEU A 128 15.43 13.73 -9.08
CA LEU A 128 15.27 13.33 -7.67
C LEU A 128 15.59 11.85 -7.48
N GLY A 129 15.01 10.94 -8.27
CA GLY A 129 15.26 9.51 -8.15
C GLY A 129 16.74 9.14 -8.22
N LYS A 130 17.46 9.65 -9.24
CA LYS A 130 18.91 9.41 -9.39
C LYS A 130 19.73 9.98 -8.23
N ASN A 131 19.34 11.13 -7.68
CA ASN A 131 20.02 11.73 -6.54
C ASN A 131 19.77 10.92 -5.26
N VAL A 132 18.55 10.44 -5.06
CA VAL A 132 18.19 9.54 -3.95
C VAL A 132 19.03 8.26 -4.03
N ASP A 133 19.08 7.60 -5.20
CA ASP A 133 19.89 6.39 -5.40
C ASP A 133 21.38 6.66 -5.12
N SER A 134 21.93 7.74 -5.67
CA SER A 134 23.32 8.11 -5.45
C SER A 134 23.63 8.49 -4.00
N PHE A 135 22.67 9.05 -3.26
CA PHE A 135 22.85 9.41 -1.85
C PHE A 135 23.04 8.16 -1.02
N TYR A 136 22.17 7.16 -1.19
CA TYR A 136 22.22 5.93 -0.42
C TYR A 136 23.40 5.02 -0.83
N GLN A 137 23.69 4.90 -2.12
CA GLN A 137 24.83 4.11 -2.62
C GLN A 137 26.20 4.64 -2.17
N LYS A 138 26.31 5.94 -1.90
CA LYS A 138 27.54 6.59 -1.43
C LYS A 138 27.56 6.80 0.08
N PHE A 139 26.62 6.21 0.81
CA PHE A 139 26.54 6.36 2.25
C PHE A 139 27.62 5.49 2.92
N GLU A 140 28.63 6.14 3.50
CA GLU A 140 29.86 5.47 3.96
C GLU A 140 29.73 4.80 5.33
N THR A 141 28.76 5.20 6.16
CA THR A 141 28.66 4.73 7.55
C THR A 141 27.91 3.40 7.70
N GLY A 142 28.07 2.50 6.73
CA GLY A 142 27.35 1.23 6.68
C GLY A 142 25.89 1.38 6.22
N GLU A 143 25.00 0.57 6.78
CA GLU A 143 23.58 0.57 6.42
C GLU A 143 22.89 1.84 6.94
N PHE A 144 22.07 2.49 6.11
CA PHE A 144 21.48 3.78 6.48
C PHE A 144 20.68 3.73 7.78
N LEU A 145 19.84 2.73 8.00
CA LEU A 145 18.99 2.64 9.20
C LEU A 145 19.77 2.33 10.48
N SER A 146 20.98 1.80 10.37
CA SER A 146 21.90 1.60 11.50
C SER A 146 22.63 2.88 11.90
N SER A 147 22.58 3.93 11.08
CA SER A 147 23.22 5.22 11.35
C SER A 147 22.38 6.13 12.26
N GLU A 148 23.03 7.12 12.88
CA GLU A 148 22.38 8.15 13.69
C GLU A 148 21.29 8.92 12.91
N LYS A 149 21.54 9.21 11.62
CA LYS A 149 20.59 9.92 10.75
C LYS A 149 19.39 9.05 10.40
N GLY A 150 19.62 7.75 10.17
CA GLY A 150 18.62 6.83 9.64
C GLY A 150 17.75 6.15 10.70
N ARG A 151 18.24 5.97 11.93
CA ARG A 151 17.55 5.22 12.98
C ARG A 151 16.12 5.70 13.27
N GLN A 152 15.87 7.01 13.17
CA GLN A 152 14.53 7.57 13.35
C GLN A 152 13.50 7.04 12.33
N PHE A 153 13.95 6.59 11.15
CA PHE A 153 13.09 6.08 10.09
C PHE A 153 12.88 4.55 10.17
N GLU A 154 13.50 3.84 11.11
CA GLU A 154 13.29 2.40 11.28
C GLU A 154 11.79 2.02 11.33
N PRO A 155 10.94 2.65 12.16
CA PRO A 155 9.53 2.30 12.25
C PRO A 155 8.76 2.43 10.93
N LEU A 156 9.25 3.27 10.02
CA LEU A 156 8.67 3.47 8.70
C LEU A 156 9.03 2.31 7.76
N PHE A 157 10.28 1.86 7.75
CA PHE A 157 10.67 0.71 6.93
C PHE A 157 10.09 -0.59 7.47
N ARG A 158 9.92 -0.72 8.80
CA ARG A 158 9.20 -1.86 9.42
C ARG A 158 7.74 -1.99 8.99
N ALA A 159 7.12 -0.90 8.54
CA ALA A 159 5.75 -0.89 8.07
C ALA A 159 5.60 -1.40 6.62
N LEU A 160 6.69 -1.60 5.89
CA LEU A 160 6.67 -2.05 4.50
C LEU A 160 6.47 -3.56 4.41
N ARG A 161 5.77 -4.00 3.36
CA ARG A 161 5.49 -5.42 3.09
C ARG A 161 6.62 -6.05 2.29
N PHE A 162 7.79 -6.21 2.92
CA PHE A 162 8.99 -6.72 2.28
C PHE A 162 8.81 -8.11 1.66
N GLU A 163 7.87 -8.92 2.17
CA GLU A 163 7.51 -10.22 1.59
C GLU A 163 7.12 -10.14 0.11
N TYR A 164 6.64 -8.99 -0.37
CA TYR A 164 6.25 -8.78 -1.76
C TYR A 164 7.29 -8.00 -2.56
N ILE A 165 8.33 -7.47 -1.89
CA ILE A 165 9.46 -6.80 -2.54
C ILE A 165 10.53 -7.84 -2.87
N ILE A 166 10.87 -8.71 -1.91
CA ILE A 166 11.97 -9.67 -2.06
C ILE A 166 11.64 -10.88 -2.96
N ASN A 167 10.40 -10.95 -3.45
CA ASN A 167 9.98 -11.95 -4.43
C ASN A 167 10.33 -11.57 -5.88
N ASP A 168 11.04 -10.45 -6.09
CA ASP A 168 11.58 -10.05 -7.38
C ASP A 168 13.11 -9.87 -7.32
N HIS A 169 13.82 -10.47 -8.27
CA HIS A 169 15.28 -10.45 -8.29
C HIS A 169 15.87 -9.05 -8.54
N ALA A 170 15.23 -8.23 -9.36
CA ALA A 170 15.69 -6.86 -9.61
C ALA A 170 15.48 -5.99 -8.36
N ALA A 171 14.34 -6.15 -7.67
CA ALA A 171 14.07 -5.51 -6.39
C ALA A 171 15.09 -5.92 -5.32
N CYS A 172 15.41 -7.21 -5.17
CA CYS A 172 16.46 -7.68 -4.26
C CYS A 172 17.82 -7.02 -4.53
N LYS A 173 18.24 -6.97 -5.81
CA LYS A 173 19.48 -6.28 -6.20
C LYS A 173 19.44 -4.80 -5.89
N GLN A 174 18.28 -4.17 -6.04
CA GLN A 174 18.10 -2.76 -5.72
C GLN A 174 18.20 -2.50 -4.21
N LEU A 175 17.57 -3.32 -3.37
CA LEU A 175 17.66 -3.23 -1.91
C LEU A 175 19.12 -3.34 -1.44
N GLN A 176 19.88 -4.30 -1.99
CA GLN A 176 21.31 -4.47 -1.69
C GLN A 176 22.13 -3.25 -2.11
N LYS A 177 21.90 -2.71 -3.31
CA LYS A 177 22.60 -1.51 -3.81
C LYS A 177 22.27 -0.27 -2.99
N ASP A 178 21.02 -0.12 -2.58
CA ASP A 178 20.59 1.02 -1.77
C ASP A 178 21.23 0.97 -0.38
N ASN A 179 21.59 -0.21 0.15
CA ASN A 179 22.25 -0.37 1.45
C ASN A 179 21.54 0.39 2.59
N ILE A 180 20.20 0.42 2.54
CA ILE A 180 19.38 1.14 3.52
C ILE A 180 19.02 0.24 4.70
N ILE A 181 18.64 -1.00 4.38
CA ILE A 181 18.04 -1.95 5.32
C ILE A 181 19.14 -2.85 5.89
N PRO A 182 19.16 -3.06 7.21
CA PRO A 182 20.06 -4.02 7.83
C PRO A 182 19.86 -5.44 7.30
N GLU A 183 20.95 -6.14 7.00
CA GLU A 183 20.87 -7.47 6.37
C GLU A 183 20.12 -8.50 7.24
N ASP A 184 20.29 -8.40 8.56
CA ASP A 184 19.64 -9.25 9.56
C ASP A 184 18.10 -9.08 9.59
N TRP A 185 17.57 -7.93 9.16
CA TRP A 185 16.12 -7.71 9.07
C TRP A 185 15.47 -8.55 7.97
N LEU A 186 16.16 -8.74 6.85
CA LEU A 186 15.60 -9.43 5.69
C LEU A 186 15.70 -10.95 5.83
N LEU A 187 16.70 -11.45 6.56
CA LEU A 187 16.92 -12.88 6.78
C LEU A 187 15.67 -13.65 7.29
N PRO A 188 14.94 -13.22 8.34
CA PRO A 188 13.73 -13.92 8.76
C PRO A 188 12.64 -13.90 7.69
N ILE A 189 12.57 -12.84 6.88
CA ILE A 189 11.60 -12.73 5.78
C ILE A 189 11.97 -13.70 4.66
N PHE A 190 13.23 -13.76 4.24
CA PHE A 190 13.73 -14.75 3.28
C PHE A 190 13.45 -16.18 3.75
N LYS A 191 13.70 -16.48 5.03
CA LYS A 191 13.37 -17.79 5.63
C LYS A 191 11.88 -18.09 5.49
N GLN A 192 10.99 -17.13 5.79
CA GLN A 192 9.55 -17.32 5.64
C GLN A 192 9.14 -17.50 4.17
N GLN A 193 9.74 -16.77 3.23
CA GLN A 193 9.49 -16.94 1.79
C GLN A 193 9.85 -18.35 1.32
N TRP A 194 11.02 -18.84 1.74
CA TRP A 194 11.47 -20.19 1.44
C TRP A 194 10.50 -21.26 1.99
N LEU A 195 10.07 -21.11 3.25
CA LEU A 195 9.11 -22.04 3.85
C LEU A 195 7.74 -22.00 3.15
N ARG A 196 7.25 -20.82 2.75
CA ARG A 196 6.01 -20.68 1.95
C ARG A 196 6.13 -21.42 0.62
N MET A 197 7.24 -21.23 -0.10
CA MET A 197 7.51 -21.93 -1.34
C MET A 197 7.48 -23.45 -1.14
N LEU A 198 8.18 -23.96 -0.12
CA LEU A 198 8.16 -25.41 0.19
C LEU A 198 6.75 -25.92 0.51
N ARG A 199 5.97 -25.17 1.29
CA ARG A 199 4.58 -25.54 1.65
C ARG A 199 3.69 -25.61 0.41
N VAL A 200 3.84 -24.69 -0.53
CA VAL A 200 3.12 -24.68 -1.81
C VAL A 200 3.57 -25.84 -2.72
N GLU A 201 4.88 -26.06 -2.87
CA GLU A 201 5.42 -27.13 -3.73
C GLU A 201 5.04 -28.53 -3.21
N GLN A 202 4.98 -28.71 -1.89
CA GLN A 202 4.54 -29.96 -1.26
C GLN A 202 3.00 -30.11 -1.21
N ALA A 203 2.25 -29.23 -1.89
CA ALA A 203 0.79 -29.21 -1.90
C ALA A 203 0.13 -29.12 -0.50
N LYS A 204 0.87 -28.64 0.51
CA LYS A 204 0.35 -28.39 1.87
C LYS A 204 -0.39 -27.07 1.96
N ASP A 205 -0.18 -26.17 1.01
CA ASP A 205 -0.92 -24.92 0.85
C ASP A 205 -1.50 -24.85 -0.56
N SER A 206 -2.82 -24.82 -0.65
CA SER A 206 -3.56 -24.65 -1.89
C SER A 206 -3.98 -23.20 -2.12
N GLY A 207 -3.61 -22.28 -1.22
CA GLY A 207 -4.03 -20.88 -1.20
C GLY A 207 -4.97 -20.59 -0.01
N PRO A 208 -5.17 -19.30 0.30
CA PRO A 208 -6.00 -18.88 1.43
C PRO A 208 -7.46 -19.27 1.24
N LYS A 209 -8.14 -19.54 2.36
CA LYS A 209 -9.57 -19.87 2.43
C LYS A 209 -10.26 -18.88 3.37
N GLU A 210 -11.53 -18.61 3.10
CA GLU A 210 -12.34 -17.68 3.90
C GLU A 210 -12.39 -18.09 5.38
N ASP A 211 -12.54 -19.39 5.66
CA ASP A 211 -12.59 -19.92 7.03
C ASP A 211 -11.24 -19.83 7.78
N SER A 212 -10.11 -19.77 7.05
CA SER A 212 -8.77 -19.80 7.66
C SER A 212 -8.11 -18.43 7.73
N VAL A 213 -8.57 -17.46 6.95
CA VAL A 213 -7.98 -16.12 6.88
C VAL A 213 -9.09 -15.07 7.09
N PRO A 214 -9.26 -14.57 8.32
CA PRO A 214 -10.18 -13.48 8.61
C PRO A 214 -9.82 -12.22 7.82
N ALA A 215 -10.80 -11.33 7.62
CA ALA A 215 -10.62 -10.07 6.90
C ALA A 215 -9.46 -9.23 7.45
N GLU A 216 -9.28 -9.16 8.77
CA GLU A 216 -8.17 -8.44 9.41
C GLU A 216 -6.79 -8.99 9.00
N GLN A 217 -6.67 -10.32 8.91
CA GLN A 217 -5.43 -10.96 8.46
C GLN A 217 -5.20 -10.74 6.97
N PHE A 218 -6.26 -10.70 6.17
CA PHE A 218 -6.18 -10.31 4.76
C PHE A 218 -5.68 -8.87 4.59
N GLU A 219 -6.18 -7.91 5.39
CA GLU A 219 -5.72 -6.52 5.33
C GLU A 219 -4.22 -6.42 5.62
N ILE A 220 -3.74 -7.13 6.64
CA ILE A 220 -2.34 -7.12 7.05
C ILE A 220 -1.45 -7.76 5.99
N HIS A 221 -1.84 -8.94 5.51
CA HIS A 221 -0.95 -9.81 4.76
C HIS A 221 -1.11 -9.73 3.25
N SER A 222 -2.17 -9.13 2.69
CA SER A 222 -2.34 -9.04 1.23
C SER A 222 -1.20 -8.25 0.56
N GLN A 223 -0.89 -8.57 -0.69
CA GLN A 223 -0.11 -7.67 -1.53
C GLN A 223 -0.98 -6.51 -1.97
N ARG A 224 -0.43 -5.29 -2.03
CA ARG A 224 -1.07 -4.17 -2.71
C ARG A 224 -0.50 -4.06 -4.13
N CYS A 225 -1.41 -3.98 -5.09
CA CYS A 225 -1.11 -3.83 -6.50
C CYS A 225 -1.97 -2.72 -7.12
N GLY A 226 -1.45 -2.08 -8.16
CA GLY A 226 -2.06 -0.89 -8.74
C GLY A 226 -2.04 -0.87 -10.27
N ARG A 227 -3.00 -0.18 -10.88
CA ARG A 227 -2.97 0.17 -12.30
C ARG A 227 -3.76 1.44 -12.58
N MET A 228 -3.22 2.32 -13.42
CA MET A 228 -3.95 3.46 -13.98
C MET A 228 -4.47 3.10 -15.38
N ILE A 229 -5.76 3.31 -15.61
CA ILE A 229 -6.41 3.18 -16.92
C ILE A 229 -6.71 4.59 -17.43
N THR A 230 -5.99 5.02 -18.47
CA THR A 230 -5.98 6.43 -18.90
C THR A 230 -7.04 6.76 -19.95
N LYS A 231 -7.48 5.77 -20.72
CA LYS A 231 -8.43 5.95 -21.82
C LYS A 231 -9.23 4.67 -22.04
N GLU A 232 -10.27 4.78 -22.86
CA GLU A 232 -11.02 3.62 -23.30
C GLU A 232 -10.15 2.68 -24.14
N GLY A 233 -10.33 1.38 -23.93
CA GLY A 233 -9.57 0.33 -24.60
C GLY A 233 -9.55 -0.96 -23.80
N GLU A 234 -8.88 -1.96 -24.39
CA GLU A 234 -8.59 -3.23 -23.73
C GLU A 234 -7.19 -3.20 -23.15
N TYR A 235 -7.07 -3.72 -21.93
CA TYR A 235 -5.83 -3.74 -21.18
C TYR A 235 -5.61 -5.15 -20.65
N CYS A 236 -4.40 -5.67 -20.79
CA CYS A 236 -4.00 -6.96 -20.26
C CYS A 236 -2.61 -6.84 -19.65
N TRP A 237 -2.45 -7.23 -18.38
CA TRP A 237 -1.19 -7.07 -17.66
C TRP A 237 -1.00 -8.11 -16.55
N ARG A 238 0.25 -8.17 -16.07
CA ARG A 238 0.67 -8.88 -14.87
C ARG A 238 1.36 -7.90 -13.95
N TRP A 239 1.25 -8.12 -12.65
CA TRP A 239 2.16 -7.49 -11.69
C TRP A 239 3.41 -8.35 -11.53
N THR A 240 4.57 -7.71 -11.41
CA THR A 240 5.85 -8.40 -11.24
C THR A 240 5.98 -9.02 -9.85
N GLY A 241 6.76 -10.09 -9.76
CA GLY A 241 7.05 -10.80 -8.52
C GLY A 241 6.69 -12.27 -8.57
N PHE A 242 7.39 -13.08 -7.78
CA PHE A 242 7.13 -14.51 -7.66
C PHE A 242 5.99 -14.78 -6.66
N ASN A 243 4.79 -15.04 -7.18
CA ASN A 243 3.60 -15.41 -6.39
C ASN A 243 3.51 -16.93 -6.15
N TYR A 244 4.64 -17.58 -5.86
CA TYR A 244 4.73 -19.02 -5.57
C TYR A 244 4.04 -19.88 -6.64
N GLY A 245 4.33 -19.53 -7.90
CA GLY A 245 3.80 -20.21 -9.08
C GLY A 245 2.34 -19.88 -9.44
N VAL A 246 1.69 -18.91 -8.79
CA VAL A 246 0.37 -18.42 -9.22
C VAL A 246 0.57 -17.24 -10.18
N ASP A 247 0.60 -17.52 -11.48
CA ASP A 247 0.63 -16.46 -12.51
C ASP A 247 -0.79 -15.91 -12.71
N LEU A 248 -1.00 -14.66 -12.32
CA LEU A 248 -2.29 -13.97 -12.40
C LEU A 248 -2.25 -12.95 -13.53
N LEU A 249 -3.02 -13.20 -14.58
CA LEU A 249 -3.22 -12.28 -15.68
C LEU A 249 -4.51 -11.49 -15.43
N ILE A 250 -4.42 -10.17 -15.48
CA ILE A 250 -5.58 -9.29 -15.34
C ILE A 250 -5.92 -8.70 -16.69
N THR A 251 -7.19 -8.78 -17.05
CA THR A 251 -7.74 -8.21 -18.26
C THR A 251 -8.83 -7.21 -17.89
N TYR A 252 -8.75 -5.99 -18.41
CA TYR A 252 -9.85 -5.05 -18.42
C TYR A 252 -10.34 -4.90 -19.87
N ALA A 253 -11.56 -5.37 -20.14
CA ALA A 253 -12.20 -5.30 -21.44
C ALA A 253 -13.71 -5.18 -21.27
N ASN A 254 -14.39 -4.40 -22.11
CA ASN A 254 -15.84 -4.23 -22.06
C ASN A 254 -16.39 -3.84 -20.66
N LYS A 255 -15.64 -3.00 -19.93
CA LYS A 255 -15.94 -2.58 -18.55
C LYS A 255 -15.90 -3.72 -17.51
N LEU A 256 -15.42 -4.90 -17.87
CA LEU A 256 -15.20 -6.01 -16.95
C LEU A 256 -13.73 -6.09 -16.58
N LEU A 257 -13.44 -6.23 -15.29
CA LEU A 257 -12.14 -6.65 -14.81
C LEU A 257 -12.17 -8.17 -14.59
N VAL A 258 -11.31 -8.88 -15.28
CA VAL A 258 -11.24 -10.34 -15.29
C VAL A 258 -9.87 -10.77 -14.80
N ILE A 259 -9.84 -11.78 -13.93
CA ILE A 259 -8.63 -12.47 -13.52
C ILE A 259 -8.55 -13.82 -14.20
N LYS A 260 -7.32 -14.21 -14.57
CA LYS A 260 -7.00 -15.54 -15.06
C LYS A 260 -5.84 -16.12 -14.29
N ARG A 261 -5.95 -17.36 -13.84
CA ARG A 261 -4.78 -18.14 -13.41
C ARG A 261 -4.10 -18.72 -14.65
N ASN A 262 -3.16 -18.00 -15.22
CA ASN A 262 -2.44 -18.47 -16.40
C ASN A 262 -1.56 -19.68 -16.04
N ASN A 263 -1.58 -20.70 -16.90
CA ASN A 263 -0.72 -21.88 -16.74
C ASN A 263 -0.11 -22.32 -18.06
N THR A 264 -0.92 -22.40 -19.12
CA THR A 264 -0.48 -22.89 -20.43
C THR A 264 -0.75 -21.90 -21.55
N THR A 265 -1.70 -20.99 -21.37
CA THR A 265 -2.20 -20.15 -22.48
C THR A 265 -1.27 -19.01 -22.88
N HIS A 266 -0.47 -18.49 -21.93
CA HIS A 266 0.45 -17.40 -22.19
C HIS A 266 1.85 -17.73 -21.65
N PRO A 267 2.92 -17.32 -22.36
CA PRO A 267 4.28 -17.52 -21.88
C PRO A 267 4.51 -16.77 -20.57
N VAL A 268 5.28 -17.39 -19.68
CA VAL A 268 5.71 -16.80 -18.42
C VAL A 268 7.21 -17.00 -18.26
N SER A 269 7.88 -16.06 -17.61
CA SER A 269 9.33 -16.11 -17.35
C SER A 269 9.69 -16.75 -16.00
N SER A 270 8.70 -17.16 -15.20
CA SER A 270 8.87 -17.73 -13.86
C SER A 270 8.30 -19.14 -13.77
N SER A 271 8.66 -19.87 -12.71
CA SER A 271 8.02 -21.16 -12.40
C SER A 271 6.51 -20.99 -12.18
N ILE A 272 5.71 -21.96 -12.62
CA ILE A 272 4.26 -22.02 -12.41
C ILE A 272 3.91 -23.24 -11.56
N SER A 273 2.96 -23.06 -10.65
CA SER A 273 2.42 -24.12 -9.81
C SER A 273 1.59 -25.10 -10.63
N MET A 274 1.94 -26.38 -10.56
CA MET A 274 1.28 -27.46 -11.29
C MET A 274 0.05 -28.05 -10.60
N GLN A 275 -0.29 -27.58 -9.39
CA GLN A 275 -1.51 -27.96 -8.68
C GLN A 275 -2.75 -27.77 -9.59
N SER A 276 -3.76 -28.64 -9.48
CA SER A 276 -4.96 -28.59 -10.32
C SER A 276 -5.72 -27.27 -10.13
N HIS A 277 -5.90 -26.85 -8.88
CA HIS A 277 -6.49 -25.58 -8.50
C HIS A 277 -5.58 -24.81 -7.52
N ARG A 278 -5.74 -23.48 -7.48
CA ARG A 278 -5.12 -22.61 -6.47
C ARG A 278 -6.14 -21.57 -6.03
N SER A 279 -6.30 -21.41 -4.73
CA SER A 279 -7.14 -20.38 -4.14
C SER A 279 -6.39 -19.05 -4.03
N ILE A 280 -7.12 -17.96 -4.24
CA ILE A 280 -6.68 -16.60 -3.94
C ILE A 280 -7.79 -15.88 -3.16
N MET A 281 -7.40 -14.96 -2.30
CA MET A 281 -8.31 -13.94 -1.77
C MET A 281 -8.00 -12.60 -2.44
N ILE A 282 -9.02 -11.85 -2.81
CA ILE A 282 -8.84 -10.61 -3.55
C ILE A 282 -9.89 -9.56 -3.18
N ARG A 283 -9.49 -8.29 -3.21
CA ARG A 283 -10.36 -7.12 -3.13
C ARG A 283 -9.94 -6.11 -4.20
N ILE A 284 -10.93 -5.52 -4.85
CA ILE A 284 -10.76 -4.50 -5.88
C ILE A 284 -11.37 -3.18 -5.41
N HIS A 285 -10.66 -2.09 -5.67
CA HIS A 285 -11.14 -0.73 -5.45
C HIS A 285 -10.81 0.11 -6.67
N VAL A 286 -11.84 0.61 -7.35
CA VAL A 286 -11.73 1.48 -8.51
C VAL A 286 -12.14 2.89 -8.14
N VAL A 287 -11.32 3.88 -8.50
CA VAL A 287 -11.62 5.30 -8.25
C VAL A 287 -11.22 6.14 -9.44
N SER A 288 -12.07 7.09 -9.84
CA SER A 288 -11.71 8.18 -10.73
C SER A 288 -11.83 9.51 -10.00
N TYR A 289 -10.94 10.45 -10.33
CA TYR A 289 -10.89 11.76 -9.71
C TYR A 289 -11.18 12.86 -10.73
N ASP A 290 -11.72 13.97 -10.27
CA ASP A 290 -11.75 15.21 -11.04
C ASP A 290 -10.35 15.87 -11.04
N PRO A 291 -10.10 16.89 -11.89
CA PRO A 291 -8.83 17.61 -11.90
C PRO A 291 -8.46 18.29 -10.59
N GLN A 292 -9.41 18.48 -9.67
CA GLN A 292 -9.23 19.10 -8.35
C GLN A 292 -9.00 18.04 -7.24
N GLY A 293 -9.03 16.75 -7.56
CA GLY A 293 -8.82 15.64 -6.63
C GLY A 293 -10.09 15.14 -5.93
N GLY A 294 -11.28 15.63 -6.31
CA GLY A 294 -12.58 15.11 -5.85
C GLY A 294 -12.93 13.78 -6.51
N ILE A 295 -13.70 12.93 -5.82
CA ILE A 295 -14.11 11.62 -6.35
C ILE A 295 -15.22 11.80 -7.38
N LEU A 296 -14.95 11.43 -8.63
CA LEU A 296 -15.96 11.39 -9.70
C LEU A 296 -16.71 10.05 -9.76
N TYR A 297 -16.05 8.99 -9.34
CA TYR A 297 -16.59 7.63 -9.36
C TYR A 297 -15.78 6.78 -8.40
N GLU A 298 -16.45 5.94 -7.63
CA GLU A 298 -15.83 4.96 -6.74
C GLU A 298 -16.65 3.66 -6.80
N GLU A 299 -15.97 2.53 -6.95
CA GLU A 299 -16.56 1.20 -6.86
C GLU A 299 -15.62 0.26 -6.10
N LYS A 300 -16.18 -0.56 -5.22
CA LYS A 300 -15.43 -1.47 -4.34
C LYS A 300 -16.06 -2.85 -4.38
N SER A 301 -15.24 -3.89 -4.48
CA SER A 301 -15.68 -5.26 -4.23
C SER A 301 -15.60 -5.58 -2.73
N ASN A 302 -16.27 -6.66 -2.32
CA ASN A 302 -15.97 -7.32 -1.06
C ASN A 302 -14.60 -8.03 -1.15
N ILE A 303 -14.13 -8.56 -0.01
CA ILE A 303 -13.05 -9.55 -0.01
C ILE A 303 -13.67 -10.86 -0.48
N GLU A 304 -13.18 -11.41 -1.58
CA GLU A 304 -13.72 -12.62 -2.19
C GLU A 304 -12.63 -13.68 -2.31
N THR A 305 -13.02 -14.95 -2.17
CA THR A 305 -12.13 -16.10 -2.35
C THR A 305 -12.47 -16.82 -3.64
N TYR A 306 -11.46 -17.03 -4.50
CA TYR A 306 -11.61 -17.75 -5.76
C TYR A 306 -10.67 -18.95 -5.79
N SER A 307 -11.21 -20.16 -5.96
CA SER A 307 -10.43 -21.34 -6.32
C SER A 307 -10.35 -21.45 -7.84
N LEU A 308 -9.17 -21.20 -8.39
CA LEU A 308 -8.94 -21.10 -9.84
C LEU A 308 -8.24 -22.35 -10.38
N ASN A 309 -8.87 -23.03 -11.33
CA ASN A 309 -8.25 -24.07 -12.13
C ASN A 309 -7.21 -23.47 -13.09
N LYS A 310 -6.43 -24.35 -13.74
CA LYS A 310 -5.45 -23.93 -14.76
C LYS A 310 -6.17 -23.23 -15.91
N ASP A 311 -5.70 -22.03 -16.23
CA ASP A 311 -6.23 -21.15 -17.28
C ASP A 311 -7.71 -20.75 -17.09
N GLU A 312 -8.27 -20.93 -15.89
CA GLU A 312 -9.62 -20.47 -15.56
C GLU A 312 -9.67 -18.95 -15.47
N GLU A 313 -10.74 -18.37 -16.03
CA GLU A 313 -11.06 -16.95 -15.99
C GLU A 313 -12.26 -16.69 -15.08
N ARG A 314 -12.18 -15.61 -14.29
CA ARG A 314 -13.26 -15.14 -13.43
C ARG A 314 -13.42 -13.63 -13.55
N VAL A 315 -14.66 -13.17 -13.66
CA VAL A 315 -14.99 -11.75 -13.58
C VAL A 315 -14.86 -11.34 -12.11
N LEU A 316 -13.99 -10.38 -11.83
CA LEU A 316 -13.80 -9.81 -10.50
C LEU A 316 -14.83 -8.71 -10.21
N ILE A 317 -15.03 -7.81 -11.18
CA ILE A 317 -15.97 -6.69 -11.04
C ILE A 317 -16.40 -6.20 -12.42
N GLY A 318 -17.66 -5.79 -12.56
CA GLY A 318 -18.19 -5.16 -13.76
C GLY A 318 -18.48 -3.69 -13.50
N LEU A 319 -17.65 -2.81 -14.06
CA LEU A 319 -17.74 -1.38 -13.81
C LEU A 319 -18.99 -0.76 -14.44
N SER A 320 -19.61 0.15 -13.69
CA SER A 320 -20.72 0.95 -14.18
C SER A 320 -20.39 1.70 -15.47
N ARG A 321 -21.43 1.95 -16.29
CA ARG A 321 -21.30 2.79 -17.49
C ARG A 321 -20.85 4.22 -17.18
N GLN A 322 -20.97 4.66 -15.93
CA GLN A 322 -20.62 6.00 -15.46
C GLN A 322 -19.12 6.19 -15.19
N VAL A 323 -18.32 5.12 -15.16
CA VAL A 323 -16.87 5.22 -14.93
C VAL A 323 -16.23 6.26 -15.85
N LYS A 324 -15.40 7.14 -15.27
CA LYS A 324 -14.72 8.22 -15.98
C LYS A 324 -13.23 7.93 -16.08
N TYR A 325 -12.66 8.21 -17.25
CA TYR A 325 -11.22 8.14 -17.47
C TYR A 325 -10.55 9.48 -17.14
N PRO A 326 -9.32 9.49 -16.59
CA PRO A 326 -8.58 8.31 -16.13
C PRO A 326 -9.14 7.77 -14.81
N PHE A 327 -9.01 6.46 -14.57
CA PHE A 327 -9.32 5.86 -13.27
C PHE A 327 -8.20 4.94 -12.80
N GLN A 328 -8.11 4.80 -11.49
CA GLN A 328 -7.16 3.95 -10.79
C GLN A 328 -7.85 2.66 -10.36
N ILE A 329 -7.13 1.55 -10.46
CA ILE A 329 -7.50 0.24 -9.92
C ILE A 329 -6.49 -0.10 -8.82
N GLY A 330 -6.96 -0.13 -7.59
CA GLY A 330 -6.26 -0.72 -6.45
C GLY A 330 -6.71 -2.16 -6.26
N VAL A 331 -5.75 -3.06 -6.05
CA VAL A 331 -5.99 -4.49 -5.83
C VAL A 331 -5.23 -4.94 -4.59
N ASN A 332 -5.96 -5.55 -3.65
CA ASN A 332 -5.36 -6.35 -2.60
C ASN A 332 -5.48 -7.81 -2.98
N VAL A 333 -4.37 -8.55 -3.03
CA VAL A 333 -4.39 -9.97 -3.39
C VAL A 333 -3.54 -10.81 -2.45
N LEU A 334 -4.05 -11.97 -2.06
CA LEU A 334 -3.34 -12.94 -1.24
C LEU A 334 -3.40 -14.30 -1.94
N ALA A 335 -2.24 -14.83 -2.32
CA ALA A 335 -2.13 -16.07 -3.11
C ALA A 335 -1.63 -17.29 -2.30
N VAL A 336 -1.21 -17.05 -1.06
CA VAL A 336 -0.65 -18.05 -0.14
C VAL A 336 -1.20 -17.78 1.26
N THR A 337 -1.51 -18.84 2.00
CA THR A 337 -2.08 -18.72 3.34
C THR A 337 -1.04 -18.10 4.29
N PRO A 338 -1.33 -17.05 5.06
CA PRO A 338 -0.34 -16.50 6.00
C PRO A 338 0.06 -17.53 7.07
N PHE A 339 1.27 -17.43 7.61
CA PHE A 339 1.62 -18.16 8.84
C PHE A 339 0.99 -17.40 10.01
N LEU A 340 -0.15 -17.87 10.51
CA LEU A 340 -0.85 -17.23 11.62
C LEU A 340 -0.25 -17.71 12.94
N LEU A 341 -0.09 -16.81 13.92
CA LEU A 341 0.52 -17.08 15.23
C LEU A 341 -0.10 -18.28 15.98
N ASN A 342 -1.36 -18.61 15.68
CA ASN A 342 -2.06 -19.74 16.28
C ASN A 342 -1.53 -21.10 15.78
N GLU A 343 -0.98 -21.19 14.57
CA GLU A 343 -0.42 -22.46 14.05
C GLU A 343 0.88 -22.82 14.78
N SER A 344 1.75 -21.83 15.05
CA SER A 344 2.98 -22.05 15.81
C SER A 344 2.73 -22.51 17.25
N ALA A 345 1.69 -21.98 17.91
CA ALA A 345 1.33 -22.39 19.27
C ALA A 345 0.68 -23.79 19.29
N THR A 346 0.01 -24.19 18.20
CA THR A 346 -0.59 -25.52 18.08
C THR A 346 0.49 -26.57 17.78
N GLU A 347 1.43 -26.27 16.88
CA GLU A 347 2.59 -27.14 16.61
C GLU A 347 3.52 -27.30 17.83
N GLU A 348 3.67 -26.29 18.68
CA GLU A 348 4.41 -26.39 19.95
C GLU A 348 3.67 -27.21 21.02
N ARG A 349 2.33 -27.11 21.10
CA ARG A 349 1.52 -27.96 21.98
C ARG A 349 1.55 -29.42 21.54
N ASP A 350 1.38 -29.69 20.24
CA ASP A 350 1.45 -31.04 19.69
C ASP A 350 2.84 -31.66 19.88
N ARG A 351 3.92 -30.86 19.84
CA ARG A 351 5.26 -31.32 20.18
C ARG A 351 5.44 -31.63 21.66
N GLN A 352 4.85 -30.84 22.55
CA GLN A 352 4.92 -31.09 23.99
C GLN A 352 4.12 -32.34 24.39
N GLU A 353 2.92 -32.54 23.84
CA GLU A 353 2.10 -33.74 24.10
C GLU A 353 2.74 -35.03 23.56
N ASN A 354 3.49 -34.96 22.45
CA ASN A 354 4.22 -36.13 21.92
C ASN A 354 5.48 -36.48 22.72
N VAL A 355 6.06 -35.52 23.45
CA VAL A 355 7.21 -35.75 24.35
C VAL A 355 6.76 -36.26 25.72
N GLU A 356 5.55 -35.89 26.18
CA GLU A 356 4.99 -36.42 27.44
C GLU A 356 4.40 -37.84 27.30
N ASN A 357 4.08 -38.26 26.07
CA ASN A 357 3.55 -39.60 25.76
C ASN A 357 4.62 -40.57 25.21
N SER A 358 5.90 -40.20 25.22
CA SER A 358 7.05 -41.06 24.92
C SER A 358 7.86 -41.32 26.19
#